data_AF-A0A929CAW7-F1
#
_entry.id   AF-A0A929CAW7-F1
#
_cell.length_a   1.000
_cell.length_b   1.000
_cell.length_c   1.000
_cell.angle_alpha   90.00
_cell.angle_beta   90.00
_cell.angle_gamma   90.00
#
_symmetry.space_group_name_H-M   'P 1'
#
loop_
_entity.id
_entity.type
_entity.pdbx_description
1 polymer ?
#
loop_
_entity_poly.entity_id
_entity_poly.type
_entity_poly.pdbx_seq_one_letter_code
_entity_poly.pdbx_strand_id
1 'polypeptide(L)'
;ELFRQGPFPNSTVNIGEFLAIVHGLAYLAERDFKFPVYTDSRTAMKWIRDKKTNTKLQRQANNEKVFQLLERAVIWLEANEYPNKIIKWETAAWGEIPADFGRK
;
A
#
# COMPACT_ATOMS: atom_id res chain seq x y z
N GLU A 1 -5.94 -11.10 -11.82
CA GLU A 1 -5.30 -10.52 -10.62
C GLU A 1 -3.91 -10.02 -11.03
N LEU A 2 -3.60 -8.73 -10.89
CA LEU A 2 -2.37 -8.11 -11.44
C LEU A 2 -1.21 -8.05 -10.42
N PHE A 3 -1.49 -8.10 -9.11
CA PHE A 3 -0.53 -7.71 -8.08
C PHE A 3 -0.50 -8.66 -6.88
N ARG A 4 -0.31 -9.96 -7.12
CA ARG A 4 -0.20 -10.95 -6.04
C ARG A 4 1.24 -11.12 -5.57
N GLN A 5 1.58 -10.55 -4.41
CA GLN A 5 2.89 -10.73 -3.78
C GLN A 5 2.75 -11.04 -2.28
N GLY A 6 3.33 -12.15 -1.83
CA GLY A 6 3.19 -12.66 -0.46
C GLY A 6 2.27 -13.88 -0.32
N PRO A 7 2.09 -14.45 0.89
CA PRO A 7 2.33 -13.82 2.19
C PRO A 7 3.82 -13.63 2.48
N PHE A 8 4.17 -12.43 2.96
CA PHE A 8 5.51 -12.15 3.43
C PHE A 8 5.68 -12.69 4.86
N PRO A 9 6.73 -13.50 5.14
CA PRO A 9 7.01 -13.95 6.50
C PRO A 9 7.19 -12.76 7.44
N ASN A 10 6.56 -12.80 8.62
CA ASN A 10 6.63 -11.72 9.62
C ASN A 10 6.35 -10.32 9.04
N SER A 11 5.25 -10.16 8.31
CA SER A 11 4.72 -8.85 7.89
C SER A 11 3.38 -8.55 8.56
N THR A 12 2.94 -7.29 8.49
CA THR A 12 1.63 -6.88 9.01
C THR A 12 0.69 -6.52 7.86
N VAL A 13 -0.62 -6.61 8.10
CA VAL A 13 -1.64 -6.23 7.12
C VAL A 13 -1.43 -4.79 6.62
N ASN A 14 -1.15 -3.85 7.54
CA ASN A 14 -0.88 -2.45 7.21
C ASN A 14 0.32 -2.27 6.25
N ILE A 15 1.35 -3.12 6.35
CA ILE A 15 2.49 -3.08 5.42
C ILE A 15 2.04 -3.51 4.02
N GLY A 16 1.26 -4.59 3.92
CA GLY A 16 0.71 -5.07 2.65
C GLY A 16 -0.17 -4.00 1.99
N GLU A 17 -1.09 -3.40 2.75
CA GLU A 17 -1.97 -2.34 2.27
C GLU A 17 -1.19 -1.12 1.78
N PHE A 18 -0.17 -0.67 2.52
CA PHE A 18 0.69 0.43 2.11
C PHE A 18 1.43 0.12 0.80
N LEU A 19 2.07 -1.05 0.72
CA LEU A 19 2.79 -1.47 -0.48
C LEU A 19 1.86 -1.60 -1.69
N ALA A 20 0.63 -2.11 -1.49
CA ALA A 20 -0.36 -2.22 -2.55
C ALA A 20 -0.75 -0.84 -3.12
N ILE A 21 -0.95 0.16 -2.26
CA ILE A 21 -1.27 1.53 -2.71
C ILE A 21 -0.09 2.14 -3.47
N VAL A 22 1.13 2.07 -2.94
CA VAL A 22 2.31 2.63 -3.63
C VAL A 22 2.51 1.95 -4.99
N HIS A 23 2.35 0.64 -5.06
CA HIS A 23 2.46 -0.10 -6.30
C HIS A 23 1.36 0.30 -7.30
N GLY A 24 0.11 0.48 -6.84
CA GLY A 24 -0.98 0.98 -7.66
C GLY A 24 -0.70 2.39 -8.20
N LEU A 25 -0.18 3.30 -7.38
CA LEU A 25 0.22 4.64 -7.81
C LEU A 25 1.34 4.58 -8.86
N ALA A 26 2.36 3.75 -8.64
CA ALA A 26 3.46 3.57 -9.60
C ALA A 26 2.97 3.03 -10.94
N TYR A 27 2.07 2.04 -10.90
CA TYR A 27 1.46 1.48 -12.10
C TYR A 27 0.66 2.51 -12.90
N LEU A 28 -0.10 3.38 -12.21
CA LEU A 28 -0.87 4.46 -12.83
C LEU A 28 0.04 5.54 -13.41
N ALA A 29 1.09 5.92 -12.68
CA ALA A 29 2.07 6.92 -13.12
C ALA A 29 2.81 6.47 -14.39
N GLU A 30 3.23 5.21 -14.48
CA GLU A 30 3.89 4.62 -15.66
C GLU A 30 3.01 4.73 -16.93
N ARG A 31 1.68 4.80 -16.77
CA ARG A 31 0.69 4.84 -17.86
C ARG A 31 0.03 6.19 -18.05
N ASP A 32 0.47 7.22 -17.31
CA ASP A 32 -0.16 8.55 -17.26
C ASP A 32 -1.68 8.49 -16.97
N PHE A 33 -2.08 7.54 -16.13
CA PHE A 33 -3.48 7.39 -15.72
C PHE A 33 -3.77 8.18 -14.45
N LYS A 34 -4.88 8.94 -14.47
CA LYS A 34 -5.32 9.81 -13.37
C LYS A 34 -6.44 9.19 -12.53
N PHE A 35 -6.64 7.88 -12.63
CA PHE A 35 -7.68 7.17 -11.88
C PHE A 35 -7.44 7.25 -10.37
N PRO A 36 -8.50 7.34 -9.56
CA PRO A 36 -8.37 7.28 -8.11
C PRO A 36 -7.97 5.87 -7.65
N VAL A 37 -7.24 5.79 -6.54
CA VAL A 37 -6.93 4.55 -5.84
C VAL A 37 -7.82 4.46 -4.60
N TYR A 38 -8.61 3.40 -4.49
CA TYR A 38 -9.44 3.13 -3.31
C TYR A 38 -8.70 2.23 -2.31
N THR A 39 -8.86 2.52 -1.03
CA THR A 39 -8.36 1.68 0.06
C THR A 39 -9.28 1.82 1.26
N ASP A 40 -9.52 0.74 1.98
CA ASP A 40 -10.23 0.76 3.27
C ASP A 40 -9.29 1.02 4.46
N SER A 41 -7.97 1.07 4.24
CA SER A 41 -6.96 1.26 5.28
C SER A 41 -6.62 2.72 5.56
N ARG A 42 -7.11 3.25 6.69
CA ARG A 42 -6.73 4.59 7.17
C ARG A 42 -5.24 4.67 7.56
N THR A 43 -4.66 3.56 8.02
CA THR A 43 -3.24 3.49 8.38
C THR A 43 -2.37 3.66 7.15
N ALA A 44 -2.66 2.91 6.08
CA ALA A 44 -1.90 3.00 4.84
C ALA A 44 -2.04 4.39 4.20
N MET A 45 -3.25 4.95 4.16
CA MET A 45 -3.46 6.35 3.70
C MET A 45 -2.60 7.35 4.47
N LYS A 46 -2.50 7.21 5.80
CA LYS A 46 -1.65 8.07 6.63
C LYS A 46 -0.18 7.95 6.24
N TRP A 47 0.31 6.73 6.04
CA TRP A 47 1.71 6.50 5.67
C TRP A 47 2.05 7.05 4.28
N ILE A 48 1.13 6.98 3.31
CA ILE A 48 1.32 7.60 1.99
C ILE A 48 1.44 9.12 2.12
N ARG A 49 0.48 9.75 2.82
CA ARG A 49 0.44 11.20 3.01
C ARG A 49 1.70 11.72 3.70
N ASP A 50 2.14 11.01 4.73
CA ASP A 50 3.31 11.39 5.51
C ASP A 50 4.63 10.93 4.84
N LYS A 51 4.55 10.24 3.69
CA LYS A 51 5.66 9.56 2.98
C LYS A 51 6.58 8.79 3.93
N LYS A 52 5.98 8.15 4.94
CA LYS A 52 6.72 7.47 6.02
C LYS A 52 5.90 6.36 6.63
N THR A 53 6.55 5.21 6.82
CA THR A 53 5.95 4.05 7.49
C THR A 53 6.17 4.13 9.00
N ASN A 54 5.13 3.87 9.80
CA ASN A 54 5.21 3.82 11.27
C ASN A 54 4.88 2.41 11.78
N THR A 55 5.64 1.41 11.34
CA THR A 55 5.43 0.01 11.75
C THR A 55 6.10 -0.29 13.09
N LYS A 56 5.46 -1.12 13.92
CA LYS A 56 6.04 -1.68 15.15
C LYS A 56 6.82 -2.98 14.89
N LEU A 57 6.80 -3.49 13.66
CA LEU A 57 7.54 -4.68 13.26
C LEU A 57 9.04 -4.43 13.48
N GLN A 58 9.71 -5.36 14.18
CA GLN A 58 11.16 -5.29 14.34
C GLN A 58 11.86 -5.86 13.11
N ARG A 59 12.92 -5.19 12.64
CA ARG A 59 13.74 -5.66 11.53
C ARG A 59 14.56 -6.88 11.98
N GLN A 60 14.43 -7.97 11.24
CA GLN A 60 15.09 -9.26 11.48
C GLN A 60 15.52 -9.85 10.13
N ALA A 61 16.48 -10.79 10.15
CA ALA A 61 17.00 -11.39 8.92
C ALA A 61 15.90 -12.05 8.04
N ASN A 62 14.83 -12.57 8.67
CA ASN A 62 13.72 -13.24 7.98
C ASN A 62 12.67 -12.30 7.37
N ASN A 63 12.67 -11.00 7.72
CA ASN A 63 11.75 -9.99 7.17
C ASN A 63 12.48 -8.82 6.49
N GLU A 64 13.79 -8.95 6.29
CA GLU A 64 14.65 -7.96 5.63
C GLU A 64 14.09 -7.51 4.27
N LYS A 65 13.57 -8.45 3.47
CA LYS A 65 12.94 -8.14 2.17
C LYS A 65 11.72 -7.22 2.31
N VAL A 66 10.97 -7.32 3.41
CA VAL A 66 9.81 -6.45 3.66
C VAL A 66 10.28 -5.02 3.91
N PHE A 67 11.33 -4.84 4.72
CA PHE A 67 11.91 -3.51 4.97
C PHE A 67 12.51 -2.89 3.71
N GLN A 68 13.18 -3.67 2.87
CA GLN A 68 13.66 -3.18 1.57
C GLN A 68 12.53 -2.71 0.66
N LEU A 69 11.38 -3.40 0.65
CA LEU A 69 10.20 -2.97 -0.10
C LEU A 69 9.60 -1.67 0.48
N LEU A 70 9.53 -1.55 1.81
CA LEU A 70 9.07 -0.32 2.48
C LEU A 70 9.97 0.88 2.14
N GLU A 71 11.30 0.70 2.23
CA GLU A 71 12.28 1.74 1.90
C GLU A 71 12.14 2.19 0.44
N ARG A 72 12.06 1.23 -0.50
CA ARG A 72 11.84 1.52 -1.93
C ARG A 72 10.52 2.25 -2.18
N ALA A 73 9.46 1.85 -1.48
CA ALA A 73 8.15 2.47 -1.61
C ALA A 73 8.16 3.93 -1.13
N VAL A 74 8.82 4.22 0.00
CA VAL A 74 9.00 5.59 0.50
C VAL A 74 9.82 6.43 -0.47
N ILE A 75 10.96 5.92 -0.95
CA ILE A 75 11.80 6.61 -1.94
C ILE A 75 10.99 6.94 -3.20
N TRP A 76 10.17 6.00 -3.67
CA TRP A 76 9.33 6.23 -4.84
C TRP A 76 8.32 7.37 -4.58
N LEU A 77 7.65 7.39 -3.42
CA LEU A 77 6.70 8.46 -3.07
C LEU A 77 7.38 9.83 -2.95
N GLU A 78 8.63 9.89 -2.51
CA GLU A 78 9.41 11.13 -2.40
C GLU A 78 9.88 11.63 -3.76
N ALA A 79 10.31 10.73 -4.63
CA ALA A 79 10.89 11.06 -5.93
C ALA A 79 9.87 11.28 -7.06
N ASN A 80 8.60 10.91 -6.86
CA ASN A 80 7.57 10.98 -7.90
C ASN A 80 6.39 11.87 -7.48
N GLU A 81 5.82 12.56 -8.45
CA GLU A 81 4.52 13.19 -8.31
C GLU A 81 3.42 12.21 -8.75
N TYR A 82 2.29 12.24 -8.05
CA TYR A 82 1.12 11.42 -8.37
C TYR A 82 -0.14 12.26 -8.14
N PRO A 83 -0.82 12.74 -9.20
CA PRO A 83 -2.04 13.55 -9.06
C PRO A 83 -3.26 12.70 -8.66
N ASN A 84 -3.10 11.38 -8.61
CA ASN A 84 -4.14 10.42 -8.30
C ASN A 84 -4.67 10.63 -6.87
N LYS A 85 -6.00 10.71 -6.75
CA LYS A 85 -6.66 10.76 -5.45
C LYS A 85 -6.59 9.40 -4.78
N ILE A 86 -6.25 9.39 -3.49
CA ILE A 86 -6.36 8.20 -2.64
C ILE A 86 -7.64 8.36 -1.82
N ILE A 87 -8.62 7.48 -2.07
CA ILE A 87 -9.98 7.61 -1.54
C ILE A 87 -10.24 6.49 -0.54
N LYS A 88 -10.80 6.84 0.63
CA LYS A 88 -11.26 5.86 1.61
C LYS A 88 -12.45 5.10 1.04
N TRP A 89 -12.34 3.78 0.96
CA TRP A 89 -13.48 2.90 0.73
C TRP A 89 -14.30 2.79 2.01
N GLU A 90 -15.57 3.20 1.98
CA GLU A 90 -16.43 3.17 3.17
C GLU A 90 -17.12 1.81 3.29
N THR A 91 -16.39 0.83 3.84
CA THR A 91 -16.81 -0.58 3.98
C THR A 91 -18.20 -0.73 4.61
N ALA A 92 -18.55 0.11 5.59
CA ALA A 92 -19.85 0.06 6.25
C ALA A 92 -21.02 0.41 5.31
N ALA A 93 -20.79 1.26 4.31
CA ALA A 93 -21.81 1.69 3.36
C ALA A 93 -21.81 0.85 2.07
N TRP A 94 -20.65 0.35 1.65
CA TRP A 94 -20.47 -0.27 0.33
C TRP A 94 -20.12 -1.76 0.37
N GLY A 95 -20.02 -2.36 1.56
CA GLY A 95 -19.55 -3.73 1.74
C GLY A 95 -18.02 -3.84 1.64
N GLU A 96 -17.51 -5.07 1.69
CA GLU A 96 -16.06 -5.34 1.60
C GLU A 96 -15.50 -4.81 0.27
N ILE A 97 -14.28 -4.29 0.33
CA ILE A 97 -13.63 -3.74 -0.86
C ILE A 97 -13.45 -4.84 -1.91
N PRO A 98 -13.68 -4.60 -3.22
CA PRO A 98 -13.57 -5.64 -4.25
C PRO A 98 -12.19 -6.33 -4.35
N ALA A 99 -11.15 -5.70 -3.77
CA ALA A 99 -9.80 -6.23 -3.72
C ALA A 99 -9.51 -7.04 -2.43
N ASP A 100 -10.49 -7.21 -1.54
CA ASP A 100 -10.35 -8.04 -0.35
C ASP A 100 -10.24 -9.53 -0.74
N PHE A 101 -9.38 -10.25 -0.02
CA PHE A 101 -9.16 -11.67 -0.21
C PHE A 101 -10.09 -12.54 0.65
N GLY A 102 -10.95 -11.94 1.48
CA GLY A 102 -11.92 -12.68 2.30
C GLY A 102 -11.27 -13.59 3.34
N ARG A 103 -10.06 -13.24 3.81
CA ARG A 103 -9.27 -14.04 4.78
C ARG A 103 -9.40 -13.52 6.21
N LYS A 104 -10.59 -13.07 6.61
CA LYS A 104 -10.91 -12.71 7.99
C LYS A 104 -11.38 -13.92 8.78
#